data_AF-A0A949FR26-F1
#
_entry.id   AF-A0A949FR26-F1
#
_cell.length_a   1.000
_cell.length_b   1.000
_cell.length_c   1.000
_cell.angle_alpha   90.00
_cell.angle_beta   90.00
_cell.angle_gamma   90.00
#
_symmetry.space_group_name_H-M   'P 1'
#
loop_
_entity.id
_entity.type
_entity.pdbx_description
1 polymer ?
#
loop_
_entity_poly.entity_id
_entity_poly.type
_entity_poly.pdbx_seq_one_letter_code
_entity_poly.pdbx_strand_id
1 'polypeptide(L)'
;VLTFGHTQGGNRKIWIQRFKTLGPIARDHGVLLVVKQHGGDTGTGKACAEIVREVNDPGIKVNYDAGNVMDYLNVDPIPDVQTCAPEIRSFCMKDHRNWPKDEDCAPGMGEIDHYRLLHAVAFSGLKIPLCCENISEPLLPRPQTPEEIDRQARRVRDFLQLVIAGLQS
;
A
#
# COMPACT_ATOMS: atom_id res chain seq x y z
N VAL A 1 3.00 -3.25 10.68
CA VAL A 1 2.74 -3.72 9.30
C VAL A 1 3.48 -5.04 9.14
N LEU A 2 2.77 -6.14 8.88
CA LEU A 2 3.41 -7.40 8.48
C LEU A 2 3.53 -7.37 6.96
N THR A 3 4.71 -7.04 6.46
CA THR A 3 5.04 -7.08 5.03
C THR A 3 5.41 -8.52 4.68
N PHE A 4 4.57 -9.20 3.91
CA PHE A 4 4.95 -10.46 3.30
C PHE A 4 5.84 -10.14 2.09
N GLY A 5 7.07 -10.65 2.09
CA GLY A 5 7.93 -10.63 0.91
C GLY A 5 7.35 -11.51 -0.20
N HIS A 6 7.97 -11.48 -1.38
CA HIS A 6 7.54 -12.22 -2.56
C HIS A 6 7.31 -13.72 -2.27
N THR A 7 6.06 -14.16 -2.10
CA THR A 7 5.75 -15.56 -1.82
C THR A 7 5.54 -16.32 -3.12
N GLN A 8 6.43 -17.27 -3.42
CA GLN A 8 6.22 -18.29 -4.44
C GLN A 8 5.80 -19.62 -3.79
N GLY A 9 5.01 -20.45 -4.49
CA GLY A 9 4.53 -21.75 -4.00
C GLY A 9 3.20 -21.73 -3.23
N GLY A 10 2.50 -20.58 -3.22
CA GLY A 10 1.15 -20.30 -2.72
C GLY A 10 0.39 -21.42 -2.00
N ASN A 11 0.36 -21.40 -0.67
CA ASN A 11 -0.57 -22.20 0.12
C ASN A 11 -1.67 -21.32 0.72
N ARG A 12 -2.56 -20.80 -0.14
CA ARG A 12 -3.69 -19.95 0.25
C ARG A 12 -4.46 -20.51 1.45
N LYS A 13 -4.70 -21.83 1.47
CA LYS A 13 -5.39 -22.50 2.58
C LYS A 13 -4.71 -22.27 3.93
N ILE A 14 -3.38 -22.39 3.98
CA ILE A 14 -2.60 -22.12 5.20
C ILE A 14 -2.70 -20.65 5.59
N TRP A 15 -2.63 -19.71 4.64
CA TRP A 15 -2.76 -18.29 4.93
C TRP A 15 -4.11 -17.96 5.56
N ILE A 16 -5.20 -18.44 4.95
CA ILE A 16 -6.56 -18.26 5.47
C ILE A 16 -6.69 -18.86 6.87
N GLN A 17 -6.22 -20.09 7.08
CA GLN A 17 -6.26 -20.73 8.38
C GLN A 17 -5.51 -19.92 9.45
N ARG A 18 -4.30 -19.44 9.13
CA ARG A 18 -3.50 -18.63 10.04
C ARG A 18 -4.18 -17.30 10.36
N PHE A 19 -4.73 -16.60 9.38
CA PHE A 19 -5.44 -15.35 9.63
C PHE A 19 -6.73 -15.56 10.43
N LYS A 20 -7.45 -16.67 10.24
CA LYS A 20 -8.61 -17.02 11.08
C LYS A 20 -8.21 -17.25 12.54
N THR A 21 -7.04 -17.83 12.80
CA THR A 21 -6.50 -17.97 14.16
C THR A 21 -6.03 -16.63 14.72
N LEU A 22 -5.36 -15.80 13.91
CA LEU A 22 -4.75 -14.54 14.36
C LEU A 22 -5.75 -13.39 14.49
N GLY A 23 -6.86 -13.38 13.75
CA GLY A 23 -7.86 -12.31 13.77
C GLY A 23 -8.39 -12.02 15.17
N PRO A 24 -8.93 -13.02 15.90
CA PRO A 24 -9.37 -12.84 17.28
C PRO A 24 -8.27 -12.34 18.21
N ILE A 25 -7.07 -12.94 18.13
CA ILE A 25 -5.91 -12.54 18.96
C ILE A 25 -5.55 -11.07 18.71
N ALA A 26 -5.49 -10.65 17.44
CA ALA A 26 -5.19 -9.27 17.09
C ALA A 26 -6.22 -8.30 17.69
N ARG A 27 -7.52 -8.64 17.60
CA ARG A 27 -8.59 -7.82 18.19
C ARG A 27 -8.52 -7.75 19.71
N ASP A 28 -8.23 -8.87 20.38
CA ASP A 28 -8.08 -8.93 21.84
C ASP A 28 -6.94 -8.03 22.33
N HIS A 29 -5.94 -7.78 21.48
CA HIS A 29 -4.83 -6.88 21.73
C HIS A 29 -4.99 -5.47 21.13
N GLY A 30 -6.14 -5.14 20.54
CA GLY A 30 -6.36 -3.85 19.89
C GLY A 30 -5.47 -3.60 18.66
N VAL A 31 -4.95 -4.67 18.06
CA VAL A 31 -4.08 -4.65 16.87
C VAL A 31 -4.91 -4.96 15.63
N LEU A 32 -4.62 -4.26 14.55
CA LEU A 32 -5.12 -4.58 13.21
C LEU A 32 -4.03 -5.26 12.39
N LEU A 33 -4.33 -6.44 11.85
CA LEU A 33 -3.46 -7.09 10.88
C LEU A 33 -3.89 -6.70 9.47
N VAL A 34 -2.90 -6.41 8.63
CA VAL A 34 -3.14 -5.97 7.25
C VAL A 34 -2.35 -6.82 6.27
N VAL A 35 -3.00 -7.17 5.15
CA VAL A 35 -2.39 -7.88 4.03
C VAL A 35 -2.02 -6.86 2.96
N LYS A 36 -0.78 -6.92 2.47
CA LYS A 36 -0.20 -5.98 1.49
C LYS A 36 0.26 -6.73 0.24
N GLN A 37 0.14 -6.09 -0.91
CA GLN A 37 0.68 -6.57 -2.18
C GLN A 37 2.22 -6.64 -2.16
N HIS A 38 2.78 -7.68 -2.75
CA HIS A 38 4.23 -7.87 -2.93
C HIS A 38 4.55 -8.86 -4.07
N GLY A 39 3.82 -8.76 -5.18
CA GLY A 39 3.86 -9.72 -6.29
C GLY A 39 3.24 -11.08 -5.96
N GLY A 40 3.35 -12.02 -6.90
CA GLY A 40 2.81 -13.38 -6.78
C GLY A 40 1.29 -13.42 -6.53
N ASP A 41 0.84 -14.43 -5.78
CA ASP A 41 -0.59 -14.69 -5.50
C ASP A 41 -1.27 -13.62 -4.64
N THR A 42 -0.52 -12.65 -4.11
CA THR A 42 -1.02 -11.51 -3.35
C THR A 42 -0.75 -10.18 -4.03
N GLY A 43 -0.32 -10.17 -5.29
CA GLY A 43 0.21 -8.97 -5.94
C GLY A 43 -0.82 -7.90 -6.32
N THR A 44 -2.13 -8.15 -6.17
CA THR A 44 -3.20 -7.21 -6.53
C THR A 44 -4.13 -6.90 -5.35
N GLY A 45 -4.80 -5.75 -5.40
CA GLY A 45 -5.94 -5.39 -4.55
C GLY A 45 -6.98 -6.49 -4.53
N LYS A 46 -7.34 -7.02 -5.71
CA LYS A 46 -8.33 -8.09 -5.83
C LYS A 46 -7.91 -9.34 -5.03
N ALA A 47 -6.66 -9.78 -5.20
CA ALA A 47 -6.14 -10.95 -4.50
C ALA A 47 -6.14 -10.76 -2.97
N CYS A 48 -5.69 -9.59 -2.49
CA CYS A 48 -5.74 -9.27 -1.07
C CYS A 48 -7.19 -9.21 -0.55
N ALA A 49 -8.12 -8.61 -1.30
CA ALA A 49 -9.53 -8.54 -0.94
C ALA A 49 -10.17 -9.92 -0.82
N GLU A 50 -9.90 -10.81 -1.78
CA GLU A 50 -10.37 -12.20 -1.73
C GLU A 50 -9.89 -12.92 -0.46
N ILE A 51 -8.63 -12.71 -0.05
CA ILE A 51 -8.09 -13.30 1.18
C ILE A 51 -8.85 -12.78 2.40
N VAL A 52 -8.95 -11.46 2.58
CA VAL A 52 -9.54 -10.89 3.79
C VAL A 52 -11.05 -11.14 3.87
N ARG A 53 -11.75 -11.19 2.73
CA ARG A 53 -13.17 -11.55 2.65
C ARG A 53 -13.40 -13.02 3.01
N GLU A 54 -12.51 -13.92 2.62
CA GLU A 54 -12.60 -15.35 2.98
C GLU A 54 -12.25 -15.61 4.47
N VAL A 55 -11.31 -14.84 5.02
CA VAL A 55 -11.03 -14.85 6.46
C VAL A 55 -12.24 -14.36 7.25
N ASN A 56 -12.89 -13.29 6.77
CA ASN A 56 -14.10 -12.70 7.35
C ASN A 56 -13.98 -12.34 8.84
N ASP A 57 -12.85 -11.75 9.25
CA ASP A 57 -12.64 -11.23 10.60
C ASP A 57 -12.34 -9.72 10.55
N PRO A 58 -12.97 -8.88 11.40
CA PRO A 58 -12.73 -7.43 11.39
C PRO A 58 -11.29 -7.03 11.78
N GLY A 59 -10.53 -7.91 12.43
CA GLY A 59 -9.11 -7.73 12.78
C GLY A 59 -8.14 -7.96 11.61
N ILE A 60 -8.62 -8.38 10.44
CA ILE A 60 -7.81 -8.62 9.24
C ILE A 60 -8.31 -7.76 8.08
N LYS A 61 -7.44 -6.91 7.53
CA LYS A 61 -7.77 -5.89 6.51
C LYS A 61 -6.70 -5.75 5.43
N VAL A 62 -6.87 -4.82 4.50
CA VAL A 62 -5.91 -4.55 3.43
C VAL A 62 -5.06 -3.33 3.77
N ASN A 63 -3.76 -3.45 3.51
CA ASN A 63 -2.85 -2.33 3.38
C ASN A 63 -2.50 -2.19 1.90
N TYR A 64 -3.00 -1.18 1.21
CA TYR A 64 -2.82 -1.06 -0.24
C TYR A 64 -1.46 -0.45 -0.58
N ASP A 65 -0.79 -1.01 -1.59
CA ASP A 65 0.53 -0.58 -2.06
C ASP A 65 0.53 -0.48 -3.60
N ALA A 66 0.24 0.73 -4.09
CA ALA A 66 0.08 0.99 -5.52
C ALA A 66 1.38 0.79 -6.30
N GLY A 67 2.53 1.17 -5.71
CA GLY A 67 3.83 0.95 -6.32
C GLY A 67 4.12 -0.53 -6.52
N ASN A 68 3.82 -1.40 -5.55
CA ASN A 68 4.04 -2.85 -5.70
C ASN A 68 3.15 -3.50 -6.77
N VAL A 69 1.93 -2.98 -6.95
CA VAL A 69 1.03 -3.45 -8.01
C VAL A 69 1.63 -3.14 -9.38
N MET A 70 2.18 -1.93 -9.55
CA MET A 70 2.84 -1.52 -10.78
C MET A 70 4.18 -2.23 -11.00
N ASP A 71 5.07 -2.23 -10.00
CA ASP A 71 6.41 -2.85 -10.03
C ASP A 71 6.33 -4.36 -10.37
N TYR A 72 5.66 -5.14 -9.52
CA TYR A 72 5.73 -6.60 -9.65
C TYR A 72 4.89 -7.19 -10.77
N LEU A 73 3.80 -6.51 -11.17
CA LEU A 73 2.81 -7.08 -12.09
C LEU A 73 2.58 -6.23 -13.34
N ASN A 74 3.16 -5.03 -13.43
CA ASN A 74 2.90 -4.07 -14.50
C ASN A 74 1.39 -3.81 -14.70
N VAL A 75 0.64 -3.78 -13.59
CA VAL A 75 -0.80 -3.52 -13.55
C VAL A 75 -1.04 -2.07 -13.14
N ASP A 76 -1.99 -1.40 -13.80
CA ASP A 76 -2.45 -0.08 -13.38
C ASP A 76 -3.11 -0.17 -11.98
N PRO A 77 -2.57 0.51 -10.95
CA PRO A 77 -3.12 0.44 -9.60
C PRO A 77 -4.46 1.20 -9.46
N ILE A 78 -4.81 2.10 -10.38
CA ILE A 78 -6.03 2.92 -10.27
C ILE A 78 -7.32 2.10 -10.40
N PRO A 79 -7.49 1.19 -11.39
CA PRO A 79 -8.62 0.26 -11.38
C PRO A 79 -8.48 -0.79 -10.28
N ASP A 80 -7.26 -1.20 -9.93
CA ASP A 80 -7.05 -2.27 -8.94
C ASP A 80 -7.43 -1.85 -7.52
N VAL A 81 -7.14 -0.61 -7.09
CA VAL A 81 -7.51 -0.14 -5.74
C VAL A 81 -9.02 -0.23 -5.50
N GLN A 82 -9.84 -0.01 -6.54
CA GLN A 82 -11.30 -0.08 -6.46
C GLN A 82 -11.80 -1.49 -6.08
N THR A 83 -11.05 -2.53 -6.44
CA THR A 83 -11.42 -3.93 -6.16
C THR A 83 -11.38 -4.28 -4.66
N CYS A 84 -10.68 -3.48 -3.87
CA CYS A 84 -10.43 -3.71 -2.45
C CYS A 84 -10.70 -2.50 -1.54
N ALA A 85 -11.20 -1.37 -2.10
CA ALA A 85 -11.38 -0.12 -1.35
C ALA A 85 -12.17 -0.27 -0.03
N PRO A 86 -13.27 -1.06 0.05
CA PRO A 86 -13.98 -1.27 1.32
C PRO A 86 -13.13 -1.94 2.42
N GLU A 87 -12.13 -2.72 2.03
CA GLU A 87 -11.25 -3.47 2.93
C GLU A 87 -9.99 -2.70 3.35
N ILE A 88 -9.67 -1.59 2.69
CA ILE A 88 -8.47 -0.79 2.97
C ILE A 88 -8.56 -0.16 4.36
N ARG A 89 -7.50 -0.32 5.15
CA ARG A 89 -7.34 0.38 6.44
C ARG A 89 -6.00 1.09 6.59
N SER A 90 -5.10 0.94 5.64
CA SER A 90 -3.87 1.72 5.56
C SER A 90 -3.32 1.68 4.14
N PHE A 91 -2.44 2.62 3.81
CA PHE A 91 -1.62 2.53 2.60
C PHE A 91 -0.15 2.41 2.96
N CYS A 92 0.55 1.61 2.17
CA CYS A 92 2.00 1.68 2.05
C CYS A 92 2.31 2.57 0.85
N MET A 93 2.69 3.80 1.14
CA MET A 93 2.94 4.81 0.12
C MET A 93 4.33 4.61 -0.47
N LYS A 94 4.34 4.27 -1.75
CA LYS A 94 5.45 4.46 -2.67
C LYS A 94 4.88 4.67 -4.07
N ASP A 95 5.70 5.27 -4.91
CA ASP A 95 5.42 5.41 -6.33
C ASP A 95 6.34 4.50 -7.13
N HIS A 96 6.03 4.34 -8.40
CA HIS A 96 6.84 3.55 -9.31
C HIS A 96 6.84 4.19 -10.69
N ARG A 97 7.93 3.98 -11.42
CA ARG A 97 8.07 4.42 -12.81
C ARG A 97 8.83 3.39 -13.60
N ASN A 98 8.47 3.25 -14.86
CA ASN A 98 9.14 2.35 -15.80
C ASN A 98 10.06 3.10 -16.77
N TRP A 99 9.95 4.44 -16.83
CA TRP A 99 10.78 5.28 -17.69
C TRP A 99 11.40 6.46 -16.93
N PRO A 100 12.68 6.82 -17.18
CA PRO A 100 13.63 6.20 -18.11
C PRO A 100 14.26 4.90 -17.58
N LYS A 101 13.91 4.51 -16.36
CA LYS A 101 14.38 3.32 -15.67
C LYS A 101 13.24 2.79 -14.82
N ASP A 102 13.12 1.47 -14.76
CA ASP A 102 12.33 0.73 -13.76
C ASP A 102 12.91 1.02 -12.36
N GLU A 103 12.15 1.79 -11.56
CA GLU A 103 12.59 2.25 -10.24
C GLU A 103 11.43 2.64 -9.31
N ASP A 104 11.43 2.04 -8.13
CA ASP A 104 10.63 2.50 -7.00
C ASP A 104 11.09 3.87 -6.49
N CYS A 105 10.13 4.74 -6.22
CA CYS A 105 10.41 6.10 -5.77
C CYS A 105 9.38 6.66 -4.79
N ALA A 106 9.63 7.88 -4.35
CA ALA A 106 8.72 8.65 -3.52
C ALA A 106 7.35 8.88 -4.20
N PRO A 107 6.23 8.87 -3.42
CA PRO A 107 4.93 9.38 -3.86
C PRO A 107 5.04 10.70 -4.62
N GLY A 108 4.45 10.78 -5.81
CA GLY A 108 4.44 11.96 -6.66
C GLY A 108 5.68 12.13 -7.54
N MET A 109 6.56 11.13 -7.59
CA MET A 109 7.78 11.14 -8.42
C MET A 109 7.82 10.01 -9.45
N GLY A 110 6.83 9.14 -9.42
CA GLY A 110 6.61 8.11 -10.41
C GLY A 110 5.45 8.46 -11.33
N GLU A 111 4.71 7.45 -11.73
CA GLU A 111 3.66 7.53 -12.75
C GLU A 111 2.25 7.35 -12.17
N ILE A 112 2.11 7.11 -10.87
CA ILE A 112 0.82 6.85 -10.23
C ILE A 112 0.08 8.16 -9.93
N ASP A 113 -1.16 8.28 -10.41
CA ASP A 113 -2.05 9.39 -10.07
C ASP A 113 -2.59 9.25 -8.63
N HIS A 114 -1.94 9.93 -7.69
CA HIS A 114 -2.27 9.87 -6.27
C HIS A 114 -3.63 10.50 -5.92
N TYR A 115 -4.14 11.43 -6.72
CA TYR A 115 -5.49 11.97 -6.52
C TYR A 115 -6.51 10.88 -6.81
N ARG A 116 -6.40 10.21 -7.97
CA ARG A 116 -7.29 9.09 -8.31
C ARG A 116 -7.16 7.92 -7.35
N LEU A 117 -5.93 7.60 -6.93
CA LEU A 117 -5.65 6.52 -5.98
C LEU A 117 -6.36 6.75 -4.65
N LEU A 118 -6.16 7.91 -4.03
CA LEU A 118 -6.71 8.20 -2.70
C LEU A 118 -8.21 8.54 -2.73
N HIS A 119 -8.73 9.01 -3.87
CA HIS A 119 -10.17 9.22 -4.06
C HIS A 119 -10.99 7.93 -3.80
N ALA A 120 -10.40 6.75 -4.02
CA ALA A 120 -11.06 5.47 -3.74
C ALA A 120 -11.55 5.32 -2.28
N VAL A 121 -10.91 6.02 -1.33
CA VAL A 121 -11.24 5.94 0.10
C VAL A 121 -11.50 7.29 0.76
N ALA A 122 -11.27 8.40 0.06
CA ALA A 122 -11.27 9.77 0.62
C ALA A 122 -12.56 10.13 1.37
N PHE A 123 -13.70 9.62 0.90
CA PHE A 123 -15.04 9.93 1.43
C PHE A 123 -15.66 8.79 2.24
N SER A 124 -14.85 7.80 2.66
CA SER A 124 -15.31 6.65 3.44
C SER A 124 -15.66 6.99 4.91
N GLY A 125 -15.28 8.19 5.38
CA GLY A 125 -15.36 8.57 6.79
C GLY A 125 -14.32 7.89 7.69
N LEU A 126 -13.44 7.06 7.12
CA LEU A 126 -12.39 6.37 7.85
C LEU A 126 -11.15 7.26 8.01
N LYS A 127 -10.50 7.17 9.18
CA LYS A 127 -9.13 7.68 9.37
C LYS A 127 -8.14 6.62 8.89
N ILE A 128 -7.50 6.88 7.75
CA ILE A 128 -6.60 5.92 7.10
C ILE A 128 -5.17 6.46 7.15
N PRO A 129 -4.22 5.76 7.82
CA PRO A 129 -2.82 6.16 7.80
C PRO A 129 -2.19 5.90 6.42
N LEU A 130 -1.37 6.86 5.99
CA LEU A 130 -0.53 6.77 4.80
C LEU A 130 0.93 6.60 5.27
N CYS A 131 1.44 5.37 5.23
CA CYS A 131 2.78 5.02 5.71
C CYS A 131 3.75 4.98 4.54
N CYS A 132 4.73 5.89 4.48
CA CYS A 132 5.68 5.96 3.37
C CYS A 132 6.76 4.86 3.49
N GLU A 133 6.81 3.94 2.53
CA GLU A 133 7.86 2.92 2.41
C GLU A 133 9.07 3.42 1.62
N ASN A 134 8.85 4.37 0.69
CA ASN A 134 9.91 4.99 -0.07
C ASN A 134 9.76 6.52 -0.09
N ILE A 135 10.87 7.21 0.10
CA ILE A 135 10.98 8.68 0.06
C ILE A 135 12.01 9.15 -0.96
N SER A 136 12.64 8.25 -1.69
CA SER A 136 13.77 8.59 -2.54
C SER A 136 13.40 9.26 -3.84
N GLU A 137 14.30 10.16 -4.24
CA GLU A 137 14.33 10.81 -5.53
C GLU A 137 14.72 9.78 -6.59
N PRO A 138 13.89 9.54 -7.63
CA PRO A 138 14.28 8.63 -8.70
C PRO A 138 15.43 9.23 -9.51
N LEU A 139 16.24 8.37 -10.13
CA LEU A 139 17.37 8.70 -11.02
C LEU A 139 18.54 9.45 -10.36
N LEU A 140 18.48 9.66 -9.04
CA LEU A 140 19.53 10.30 -8.26
C LEU A 140 20.14 9.30 -7.26
N PRO A 141 21.41 9.50 -6.86
CA PRO A 141 21.99 8.73 -5.76
C PRO A 141 21.17 8.84 -4.48
N ARG A 142 21.21 7.79 -3.66
CA ARG A 142 20.58 7.81 -2.32
C ARG A 142 21.23 8.88 -1.44
N PRO A 143 20.47 9.53 -0.54
CA PRO A 143 20.99 10.54 0.37
C PRO A 143 22.13 9.97 1.22
N GLN A 144 23.15 10.77 1.48
CA GLN A 144 24.33 10.38 2.28
C GLN A 144 24.29 10.96 3.69
N THR A 145 23.39 11.90 3.94
CA THR A 145 23.27 12.60 5.22
C THR A 145 21.83 12.50 5.79
N PRO A 146 21.66 12.54 7.12
CA PRO A 146 20.35 12.62 7.74
C PRO A 146 19.51 13.80 7.25
N GLU A 147 20.13 14.95 7.01
CA GLU A 147 19.45 16.18 6.55
C GLU A 147 18.82 15.99 5.16
N GLU A 148 19.48 15.25 4.28
CA GLU A 148 18.95 14.91 2.96
C GLU A 148 17.80 13.89 3.04
N ILE A 149 17.89 12.91 3.94
CA ILE A 149 16.80 11.96 4.23
C ILE A 149 15.57 12.73 4.73
N ASP A 150 15.78 13.63 5.68
CA ASP A 150 14.75 14.51 6.24
C ASP A 150 14.12 15.42 5.20
N ARG A 151 14.92 15.96 4.27
CA ARG A 151 14.43 16.77 3.14
C ARG A 151 13.52 15.93 2.23
N GLN A 152 13.95 14.72 1.88
CA GLN A 152 13.17 13.79 1.08
C GLN A 152 11.85 13.41 1.76
N ALA A 153 11.88 13.10 3.07
CA ALA A 153 10.71 12.78 3.86
C ALA A 153 9.72 13.96 3.95
N ARG A 154 10.22 15.17 4.21
CA ARG A 154 9.40 16.40 4.24
C ARG A 154 8.67 16.61 2.93
N ARG A 155 9.36 16.50 1.79
CA ARG A 155 8.74 16.69 0.49
C ARG A 155 7.62 15.67 0.20
N VAL A 156 7.81 14.41 0.57
CA VAL A 156 6.75 13.39 0.42
C VAL A 156 5.55 13.74 1.28
N ARG A 157 5.79 14.17 2.53
CA ARG A 157 4.72 14.64 3.41
C ARG A 157 3.95 15.81 2.81
N ASP A 158 4.64 16.83 2.30
CA ASP A 158 4.03 18.02 1.72
C ASP A 158 3.18 17.65 0.49
N PHE A 159 3.69 16.78 -0.38
CA PHE A 159 2.94 16.26 -1.53
C PHE A 159 1.67 15.52 -1.12
N LEU A 160 1.76 14.59 -0.15
CA LEU A 160 0.58 13.86 0.32
C LEU A 160 -0.43 14.79 1.00
N GLN A 161 0.03 15.79 1.76
CA GLN A 161 -0.85 16.80 2.35
C GLN A 161 -1.56 17.63 1.28
N LEU A 162 -0.88 18.00 0.20
CA LEU A 162 -1.49 18.67 -0.95
C LEU A 162 -2.59 17.81 -1.59
N VAL A 163 -2.32 16.54 -1.86
CA VAL A 163 -3.31 15.61 -2.45
C VAL A 163 -4.53 15.47 -1.53
N ILE A 164 -4.33 15.25 -0.24
CA ILE A 164 -5.42 15.13 0.74
C ILE A 164 -6.25 16.42 0.78
N ALA A 165 -5.59 17.58 0.87
CA ALA A 165 -6.27 18.87 0.89
C ALA A 165 -7.09 19.09 -0.38
N GLY A 166 -6.55 18.76 -1.55
CA GLY A 166 -7.26 18.89 -2.82
C GLY A 166 -8.43 17.92 -3.00
N LEU A 167 -8.41 16.74 -2.38
CA LEU A 167 -9.54 15.81 -2.39
C LEU A 167 -10.64 16.19 -1.39
N GLN A 168 -10.31 16.93 -0.34
CA GLN A 168 -11.22 17.28 0.76
C GLN A 168 -11.67 18.75 0.74
N SER A 169 -11.25 19.53 -0.26
CA SER A 169 -11.65 20.93 -0.46
C SER A 169 -13.06 21.09 -0.99
#